data_AF-A0A963Q5T4-F1
#
_entry.id   AF-A0A963Q5T4-F1
#
_cell.length_a   1.000
_cell.length_b   1.000
_cell.length_c   1.000
_cell.angle_alpha   90.00
_cell.angle_beta   90.00
_cell.angle_gamma   90.00
#
_symmetry.space_group_name_H-M   'P 1'
#
loop_
_entity.id
_entity.type
_entity.pdbx_description
1 polymer ?
#
loop_
_entity_poly.entity_id
_entity_poly.type
_entity_poly.pdbx_seq_one_letter_code
_entity_poly.pdbx_strand_id
1 'polypeptide(L)' 'QNCEVIGIQRDGDQVTGIETTRGMIASRKIGIVSAGHSTVLADMAGIRLPLESHPLQALVSEPLKPILHTVVMSN' A
#
# COMPACT_ATOMS: atom_id res chain seq x y z
N GLN A 1 -1.19 -11.69 8.42
CA GLN A 1 -2.26 -11.27 7.47
C GLN A 1 -3.59 -11.18 8.20
N ASN A 2 -4.62 -10.57 7.60
CA ASN A 2 -5.94 -10.28 8.22
C ASN A 2 -5.82 -9.51 9.55
N CYS A 3 -4.95 -8.50 9.56
CA CYS A 3 -4.61 -7.69 10.71
C CYS A 3 -4.47 -6.26 10.21
N GLU A 4 -5.59 -5.69 9.78
CA GLU A 4 -5.63 -4.36 9.19
C GLU A 4 -5.26 -3.33 10.25
N VAL A 5 -4.44 -2.37 9.87
CA VAL A 5 -4.10 -1.22 10.70
C VAL A 5 -5.22 -0.21 10.56
N ILE A 6 -5.84 0.13 11.68
CA ILE A 6 -6.98 1.06 11.76
C ILE A 6 -6.59 2.39 12.41
N GLY A 7 -5.40 2.49 12.99
CA GLY A 7 -4.89 3.72 13.57
C GLY A 7 -3.40 3.68 13.89
N ILE A 8 -2.77 4.86 13.99
CA ILE A 8 -1.40 5.03 14.47
C ILE A 8 -1.44 5.84 15.76
N GLN A 9 -0.93 5.26 16.84
CA GLN A 9 -0.88 5.90 18.15
C GLN A 9 0.35 6.81 18.25
N ARG A 10 0.12 8.02 18.77
CA ARG A 10 1.14 9.06 18.90
C ARG A 10 1.08 9.70 20.28
N ASP A 11 2.26 10.05 20.79
CA ASP A 11 2.44 10.89 21.96
C ASP A 11 3.27 12.11 21.52
N GLY A 12 2.57 13.23 21.33
CA GLY A 12 3.12 14.39 20.62
C GLY A 12 3.61 14.01 19.22
N ASP A 13 4.88 14.30 18.94
CA ASP A 13 5.50 14.01 17.65
C ASP A 13 6.00 12.57 17.51
N GLN A 14 6.01 11.78 18.59
CA GLN A 14 6.53 10.41 18.58
C GLN A 14 5.43 9.38 18.37
N VAL A 15 5.74 8.33 17.61
CA VAL A 15 4.88 7.16 17.48
C VAL A 15 5.07 6.21 18.67
N THR A 16 3.98 5.68 19.20
CA THR A 16 3.97 4.76 20.34
C THR A 16 3.43 3.37 19.98
N GLY A 17 2.74 3.25 18.86
CA GLY A 17 2.28 1.97 18.34
C GLY A 17 1.29 2.10 17.20
N ILE A 18 0.71 0.96 16.82
CA ILE A 18 -0.38 0.85 15.85
C ILE A 18 -1.57 0.15 16.48
N GLU A 19 -2.75 0.56 16.09
CA GLU A 19 -3.99 -0.11 16.40
C GLU A 19 -4.39 -0.97 15.20
N THR A 20 -4.74 -2.22 15.48
CA THR A 20 -5.16 -3.17 14.44
C THR A 20 -6.49 -3.79 14.80
N THR A 21 -7.15 -4.42 13.83
CA THR A 21 -8.37 -5.22 14.07
C THR A 21 -8.18 -6.38 15.05
N ARG A 22 -6.94 -6.71 15.40
CA ARG A 22 -6.58 -7.79 16.33
C ARG A 22 -6.00 -7.28 17.65
N GLY A 23 -6.07 -5.98 17.90
CA GLY A 23 -5.54 -5.31 19.08
C GLY A 23 -4.35 -4.42 18.79
N MET A 24 -3.76 -3.90 19.87
CA MET A 24 -2.69 -2.91 19.81
C MET A 24 -1.32 -3.57 19.70
N ILE A 25 -0.44 -2.98 18.90
CA ILE A 25 0.98 -3.35 18.81
C ILE A 25 1.81 -2.13 19.17
N ALA A 26 2.46 -2.17 20.33
CA ALA A 26 3.35 -1.10 20.78
C ALA A 26 4.67 -1.10 19.98
N SER A 27 5.06 0.07 19.49
CA SER A 27 6.35 0.26 18.81
C SER A 27 6.79 1.72 18.84
N ARG A 28 8.09 1.93 19.01
CA ARG A 28 8.71 3.27 18.96
C ARG A 28 9.08 3.71 17.55
N LYS A 29 9.00 2.81 16.57
CA LYS A 29 9.31 3.05 15.15
C LYS A 29 8.36 2.25 14.27
N ILE A 30 7.85 2.87 13.21
CA ILE A 30 6.91 2.24 12.27
C ILE A 30 7.43 2.51 10.85
N GLY A 31 7.46 1.46 10.03
CA GLY A 31 7.73 1.57 8.59
C GLY A 31 6.45 1.28 7.80
N ILE A 32 6.14 2.11 6.81
CA ILE A 32 4.97 1.96 5.93
C ILE A 32 5.43 1.39 4.58
N VAL A 33 4.93 0.21 4.21
CA VAL A 33 5.25 -0.49 2.96
C VAL A 33 3.97 -1.06 2.32
N SER A 34 2.92 -0.23 2.24
CA SER A 34 1.58 -0.62 1.78
C SER A 34 1.26 -0.15 0.36
N ALA A 35 2.28 0.18 -0.43
CA ALA A 35 2.18 0.64 -1.81
C ALA A 35 1.18 1.82 -1.95
N GLY A 36 0.13 1.68 -2.77
CA GLY A 36 -0.88 2.73 -2.97
C GLY A 36 -1.65 3.13 -1.70
N HIS A 37 -1.71 2.27 -0.68
CA HIS A 37 -2.35 2.59 0.61
C HIS A 37 -1.40 3.29 1.59
N SER A 38 -0.18 3.65 1.18
CA SER A 38 0.78 4.32 2.05
C SER A 38 0.27 5.70 2.50
N THR A 39 -0.41 6.43 1.60
CA THR A 39 -1.02 7.72 1.93
C THR A 39 -2.09 7.58 3.01
N VAL A 40 -2.97 6.58 2.89
CA VAL A 40 -4.03 6.33 3.88
C VAL A 40 -3.46 6.08 5.27
N LEU A 41 -2.39 5.28 5.39
CA LEU A 41 -1.74 5.03 6.69
C LEU A 41 -0.98 6.26 7.21
N ALA A 42 -0.32 7.01 6.33
CA ALA A 42 0.40 8.22 6.74
C ALA A 42 -0.56 9.33 7.24
N ASP A 43 -1.75 9.42 6.67
CA ASP A 43 -2.81 10.33 7.12
C ASP A 43 -3.30 9.98 8.54
N MET A 44 -3.30 8.70 8.94
CA MET A 44 -3.57 8.30 10.34
C MET A 44 -2.52 8.85 11.31
N ALA A 45 -1.31 9.10 10.82
CA ALA A 45 -0.27 9.80 11.55
C ALA A 45 -0.21 11.31 11.22
N GLY A 46 -1.20 11.89 10.51
CA GLY A 46 -1.21 13.32 10.16
C GLY A 46 -0.06 13.76 9.25
N ILE A 47 0.53 12.83 8.49
CA ILE A 47 1.64 13.09 7.56
C ILE A 47 1.12 13.02 6.14
N ARG A 48 1.11 14.16 5.45
CA ARG A 48 0.78 14.19 4.02
C ARG A 48 1.94 13.64 3.19
N LEU A 49 1.69 12.59 2.42
CA LEU A 49 2.66 12.08 1.43
C LEU A 49 2.45 12.72 0.05
N PRO A 50 3.51 13.04 -0.69
CA PRO A 50 3.43 13.53 -2.07
C PRO A 50 3.27 12.35 -3.05
N LEU A 51 2.26 11.51 -2.83
CA LEU A 51 1.95 10.34 -3.66
C LEU A 51 0.57 10.49 -4.28
N GLU A 52 0.47 10.15 -5.57
CA GLU A 52 -0.79 10.09 -6.30
C GLU A 52 -0.96 8.68 -6.90
N SER A 53 -2.16 8.12 -6.74
CA SER A 53 -2.48 6.80 -7.28
C SER A 53 -3.19 6.97 -8.61
N HIS A 54 -2.65 6.36 -9.65
CA HIS A 54 -3.24 6.35 -10.98
C HIS A 54 -3.67 4.93 -11.36
N PRO A 55 -4.85 4.75 -11.99
CA PRO A 55 -5.24 3.46 -12.52
C PRO A 55 -4.31 3.07 -13.68
N LEU A 56 -3.73 1.87 -13.61
CA LEU A 56 -3.01 1.27 -14.73
C LEU A 56 -3.99 0.42 -15.54
N GLN A 57 -4.09 0.69 -16.84
CA GLN A 57 -4.84 -0.18 -17.75
C GLN A 57 -3.91 -1.29 -18.26
N ALA A 58 -4.34 -2.53 -18.07
CA ALA A 58 -3.69 -3.71 -18.64
C ALA A 58 -4.72 -4.54 -19.40
N LEU A 59 -4.43 -4.86 -20.66
CA LEU A 59 -5.23 -5.73 -21.51
C LEU A 59 -4.37 -6.91 -21.96
N VAL A 60 -4.98 -8.09 -22.03
CA VAL A 60 -4.38 -9.27 -22.65
C VAL A 60 -5.18 -9.66 -23.88
N SER A 61 -4.51 -10.01 -24.97
CA SER A 61 -5.16 -10.61 -26.13
C SER A 61 -5.42 -12.08 -25.89
N GLU A 62 -6.28 -12.65 -26.73
CA GLU A 62 -6.32 -14.10 -26.93
C GLU A 62 -4.96 -14.59 -27.50
N PRO A 63 -4.61 -15.88 -27.34
CA PRO A 63 -3.41 -16.45 -27.93
C PRO A 63 -3.44 -16.43 -29.47
N LEU A 64 -2.45 -15.80 -30.09
CA LEU A 64 -2.30 -15.75 -31.57
C LEU A 64 -1.42 -16.88 -32.12
N LYS A 65 -1.35 -18.04 -31.47
CA LYS A 65 -0.53 -19.16 -31.95
C LYS A 65 -1.18 -19.82 -33.19
N PRO A 66 -0.39 -20.25 -34.20
CA PRO A 66 1.08 -20.24 -34.25
C PRO A 66 1.70 -18.93 -34.78
N ILE A 67 0.88 -17.95 -35.17
CA ILE A 67 1.26 -16.72 -35.89
C ILE A 67 2.27 -15.89 -35.08
N LEU A 68 2.09 -15.80 -33.76
CA LEU A 68 3.01 -15.10 -32.87
C LEU A 68 3.33 -15.97 -31.65
N HIS A 69 4.57 -16.45 -31.56
CA HIS A 69 5.05 -17.34 -30.49
C HIS A 69 5.69 -16.60 -29.30
N THR A 70 5.47 -15.28 -29.19
CA THR A 70 6.06 -14.41 -28.16
C THR A 70 5.01 -13.49 -27.58
N VAL A 71 5.13 -13.17 -26.28
CA VAL A 71 4.32 -12.14 -25.62
C VAL A 71 4.91 -10.77 -25.95
N VAL A 72 4.09 -9.89 -26.49
CA VAL A 72 4.46 -8.48 -26.75
C VAL A 72 3.88 -7.62 -25.64
N MET A 73 4.73 -6.79 -25.04
CA MET A 73 4.35 -5.79 -24.04
C MET A 73 4.69 -4.41 -24.60
N SER A 74 3.74 -3.49 -24.58
CA SER A 74 4.00 -2.06 -24.83
C SER A 74 4.10 -1.39 -23.47
N ASN A 75 5.25 -0.81 -23.17
CA ASN A 75 5.48 0.02 -21.97
C ASN A 75 5.30 1.49 -22.33
#